data_AF-A0A6L3XUS0-F1
#
_entry.id   AF-A0A6L3XUS0-F1
#
_cell.length_a   1.000
_cell.length_b   1.000
_cell.length_c   1.000
_cell.angle_alpha   90.00
_cell.angle_beta   90.00
_cell.angle_gamma   90.00
#
_symmetry.space_group_name_H-M   'P 1'
#
loop_
_entity.id
_entity.type
_entity.pdbx_description
1 polymer ?
#
loop_
_entity_poly.entity_id
_entity_poly.type
_entity_poly.pdbx_seq_one_letter_code
_entity_poly.pdbx_strand_id
1 'polypeptide(L)' 'MESKVVVPAEGKKITLQNGKINVPHNPIIPFIEGDGIGVDVTPAMLKVVDAAVEKAYKGA' A
#
# COMPACT_ATOMS: atom_id res chain seq x y z
N MET A 1 14.00 7.68 -20.54
CA MET A 1 12.70 7.01 -20.35
C MET A 1 12.02 7.69 -19.18
N GLU A 2 10.77 8.10 -19.37
CA GLU A 2 9.98 8.71 -18.31
C GLU A 2 9.28 7.65 -17.46
N SER A 3 9.08 7.94 -16.18
CA SER A 3 8.37 7.06 -15.27
C SER A 3 6.87 7.04 -15.61
N LYS A 4 6.27 5.85 -15.60
CA LYS A 4 4.81 5.68 -15.66
C LYS A 4 4.16 5.48 -14.27
N VAL A 5 4.98 5.43 -13.21
CA VAL A 5 4.49 5.27 -11.85
C VAL A 5 3.94 6.60 -11.34
N VAL A 6 2.68 6.59 -10.90
CA VAL A 6 2.04 7.74 -10.26
C VAL A 6 2.21 7.58 -8.74
N VAL A 7 2.90 8.53 -8.12
CA VAL A 7 2.94 8.62 -6.66
C VAL A 7 1.59 9.17 -6.18
N PRO A 8 0.92 8.53 -5.22
CA PRO A 8 -0.34 9.04 -4.67
C PRO A 8 -0.20 10.47 -4.14
N ALA A 9 -1.25 11.28 -4.30
CA ALA A 9 -1.29 12.66 -3.79
C ALA A 9 -1.25 12.72 -2.26
N GLU A 10 -1.82 11.71 -1.60
CA GLU A 10 -1.83 11.53 -0.15
C GLU A 10 -1.04 10.28 0.26
N GLY A 11 -0.45 10.32 1.44
CA GLY A 11 0.36 9.23 2.00
C GLY A 11 1.80 9.63 2.27
N LYS A 12 2.48 8.85 3.11
CA LYS A 12 3.86 9.08 3.53
C LYS A 12 4.71 7.83 3.32
N LYS A 13 5.97 8.02 2.96
CA LYS A 13 6.92 6.92 2.76
C LYS A 13 7.28 6.27 4.10
N ILE A 14 7.35 4.94 4.12
CA ILE A 14 7.98 4.19 5.22
C ILE A 14 9.49 4.47 5.22
N THR A 15 10.08 4.72 6.40
CA THR A 15 11.51 5.05 6.52
C THR A 15 12.24 4.04 7.42
N LEU A 16 13.55 3.93 7.24
CA LEU A 16 14.44 3.14 8.10
C LEU A 16 15.40 4.11 8.82
N GLN A 17 15.39 4.10 10.15
CA GLN A 17 16.26 4.95 10.96
C GLN A 17 16.89 4.10 12.07
N ASN A 18 18.22 4.10 12.16
CA ASN A 18 18.97 3.35 13.18
C ASN A 18 18.57 1.86 13.27
N GLY A 19 18.33 1.21 12.12
CA GLY A 19 17.90 -0.19 12.06
C GLY A 19 16.44 -0.45 12.43
N LYS A 20 15.66 0.59 12.76
CA LYS A 20 14.22 0.48 13.05
C LYS A 20 13.38 1.05 11.90
N ILE A 21 12.37 0.28 11.48
CA ILE A 21 11.38 0.74 10.50
C ILE A 21 10.39 1.68 11.19
N ASN A 22 10.20 2.87 10.62
CA ASN A 22 9.19 3.82 11.03
C ASN A 22 8.08 3.87 9.98
N VAL A 23 6.89 3.40 10.37
CA VAL A 23 5.70 3.29 9.52
C VAL A 23 4.72 4.40 9.92
N PRO A 24 4.40 5.36 9.03
CA PRO A 24 3.37 6.36 9.29
C PRO A 24 1.97 5.73 9.25
N HIS A 25 0.96 6.45 9.78
CA HIS A 25 -0.45 6.00 9.74
C HIS A 25 -1.02 5.87 8.34
N ASN A 26 -0.56 6.69 7.38
CA ASN A 26 -0.96 6.66 5.99
C ASN A 26 0.22 6.24 5.07
N PRO A 27 0.70 4.99 5.14
CA PRO A 27 1.88 4.58 4.39
C PRO A 27 1.58 4.42 2.90
N ILE A 28 2.52 4.85 2.04
CA ILE A 28 2.48 4.50 0.62
C ILE A 28 3.03 3.07 0.47
N ILE A 29 2.18 2.14 0.01
CA ILE A 29 2.53 0.74 -0.23
C ILE A 29 2.47 0.47 -1.75
N PRO A 30 3.61 0.29 -2.42
CA PRO A 30 3.62 -0.15 -3.82
C PRO A 30 3.09 -1.58 -3.93
N PHE A 31 2.29 -1.83 -4.96
CA PHE A 31 1.90 -3.18 -5.36
C PHE A 31 2.10 -3.36 -6.87
N ILE A 32 2.20 -4.61 -7.30
CA ILE A 32 2.21 -5.01 -8.69
C ILE A 32 1.07 -6.01 -8.84
N GLU A 33 0.19 -5.81 -9.82
CA GLU A 33 -0.96 -6.68 -10.04
C GLU A 33 -0.54 -8.13 -10.36
N GLY A 34 0.55 -8.28 -11.12
CA GLY A 34 1.03 -9.56 -11.62
C GLY A 34 0.25 -10.04 -12.84
N ASP A 35 0.75 -11.09 -13.48
CA ASP A 35 0.11 -11.68 -14.66
C ASP A 35 -0.89 -12.80 -14.29
N GLY A 36 -1.61 -13.34 -15.27
CA GLY A 36 -2.52 -14.47 -15.09
C GLY A 36 -3.67 -14.12 -14.15
N ILE A 37 -3.84 -14.89 -13.07
CA ILE A 37 -4.90 -14.64 -12.06
C ILE A 37 -4.62 -13.43 -11.17
N GLY A 38 -3.49 -12.71 -11.38
CA GLY A 38 -3.17 -11.46 -10.69
C GLY A 38 -4.31 -10.44 -10.74
N VAL A 39 -4.97 -10.35 -11.90
CA VAL A 39 -6.14 -9.50 -12.15
C VAL A 39 -7.36 -9.85 -11.28
N ASP A 40 -7.43 -11.08 -10.78
CA ASP A 40 -8.51 -11.55 -9.90
C ASP A 40 -8.12 -11.38 -8.42
N VAL A 41 -6.91 -11.81 -8.07
CA VAL A 41 -6.50 -11.90 -6.66
C VAL A 41 -6.01 -10.57 -6.07
N THR A 42 -5.37 -9.71 -6.87
CA THR A 42 -4.88 -8.41 -6.38
C THR A 42 -6.02 -7.48 -5.99
N PRO A 43 -7.07 -7.28 -6.80
CA PRO A 43 -8.22 -6.47 -6.38
C PRO A 43 -8.95 -7.01 -5.16
N ALA A 44 -9.01 -8.35 -5.00
CA ALA A 44 -9.57 -8.99 -3.83
C ALA A 44 -8.72 -8.72 -2.58
N MET A 45 -7.40 -8.84 -2.69
CA MET A 45 -6.45 -8.56 -1.61
C MET A 45 -6.56 -7.11 -1.13
N LEU A 46 -6.59 -6.14 -2.05
CA LEU A 46 -6.73 -4.71 -1.70
C LEU A 46 -7.98 -4.47 -0.85
N LYS A 47 -9.15 -4.96 -1.30
CA LYS A 47 -10.42 -4.80 -0.55
C LYS A 47 -10.38 -5.42 0.84
N VAL A 48 -9.76 -6.60 0.98
CA VAL A 48 -9.67 -7.30 2.26
C VAL A 48 -8.76 -6.54 3.23
N VAL A 49 -7.61 -6.07 2.75
CA VAL A 49 -6.66 -5.32 3.58
C VAL A 49 -7.24 -3.97 4.00
N ASP A 50 -7.86 -3.23 3.08
CA ASP A 50 -8.51 -1.94 3.39
C ASP A 50 -9.58 -2.12 4.46
N ALA A 51 -10.47 -3.11 4.32
CA ALA A 51 -11.52 -3.39 5.30
C ALA A 51 -10.96 -3.84 6.65
N ALA A 52 -9.85 -4.59 6.66
CA ALA A 52 -9.21 -5.04 7.90
C ALA A 52 -8.58 -3.86 8.67
N VAL A 53 -7.89 -2.96 7.95
CA VAL A 53 -7.31 -1.73 8.53
C VAL A 53 -8.41 -0.82 9.06
N GLU A 54 -9.46 -0.59 8.28
CA GLU A 54 -10.63 0.19 8.70
C GLU A 54 -11.25 -0.39 9.98
N LYS A 55 -11.45 -1.71 10.03
CA LYS A 55 -12.04 -2.35 11.22
C LYS A 55 -11.14 -2.28 12.46
N ALA A 56 -9.83 -2.48 12.29
CA ALA A 56 -8.90 -2.52 13.41
C ALA A 56 -8.60 -1.13 13.98
N TYR A 57 -8.54 -0.11 13.11
CA TYR A 57 -7.99 1.21 13.44
C TYR A 57 -8.91 2.38 13.09
N LYS A 58 -10.13 2.15 12.57
CA LYS A 58 -11.09 3.17 12.13
C LYS A 58 -10.58 4.09 11.02
N GLY A 59 -9.75 3.54 10.13
CA GLY A 59 -9.19 4.28 8.98
C GLY A 59 -8.16 5.34 9.36
N ALA A 60 -7.60 5.28 10.57
CA ALA A 60 -6.64 6.26 11.10
C ALA A 60 -5.21 6.06 10.60
#